data_AF-A0A939V351-F1
#
_entry.id   AF-A0A939V351-F1
#
_cell.length_a   1.000
_cell.length_b   1.000
_cell.length_c   1.000
_cell.angle_alpha   90.00
_cell.angle_beta   90.00
_cell.angle_gamma   90.00
#
_symmetry.space_group_name_H-M   'P 1'
#
loop_
_entity.id
_entity.type
_entity.pdbx_description
1 polymer ?
#
loop_
_entity_poly.entity_id
_entity_poly.type
_entity_poly.pdbx_seq_one_letter_code
_entity_poly.pdbx_strand_id
1 'polypeptide(L)' 'MRRLLLLITVVASLVRPSYANSGCCSWHGGVARCSNDGRIVCRDGTVSPSCACPAKSNKKL' A
#
# COMPACT_ATOMS: atom_id res chain seq x y z
N MET A 1 13.32 16.96 -35.04
CA MET A 1 12.87 15.62 -34.58
C MET A 1 13.45 15.21 -33.21
N ARG A 2 14.78 15.16 -33.01
CA ARG A 2 15.41 14.73 -31.74
C ARG A 2 15.04 15.56 -30.50
N ARG A 3 14.90 16.88 -30.63
CA ARG A 3 14.49 17.76 -29.51
C ARG A 3 13.06 17.49 -29.04
N LEU A 4 12.17 17.10 -29.96
CA LEU A 4 10.79 16.73 -29.64
C LEU A 4 10.75 15.40 -28.87
N LEU A 5 11.61 14.44 -29.22
CA LEU A 5 11.76 13.18 -28.48
C LEU A 5 12.18 13.42 -27.02
N LEU A 6 13.13 14.32 -26.79
CA LEU A 6 13.61 14.67 -25.45
C LEU A 6 12.51 15.28 -24.58
N LEU A 7 11.65 16.12 -25.16
CA LEU A 7 10.51 16.69 -24.45
C LEU A 7 9.49 15.62 -24.03
N ILE A 8 9.19 14.68 -24.92
CA ILE A 8 8.25 13.58 -24.64
C ILE A 8 8.76 12.67 -23.51
N THR A 9 10.07 12.34 -23.51
CA THR A 9 10.66 11.52 -22.44
C THR A 9 10.66 12.19 -21.07
N VAL A 10 10.88 13.52 -21.02
CA VAL A 10 10.85 14.28 -19.76
C VAL A 10 9.43 14.33 -19.18
N VAL A 11 8.42 14.57 -20.02
CA VAL A 11 7.02 14.62 -19.60
C VAL A 11 6.53 13.27 -19.07
N ALA A 12 6.89 12.16 -19.73
CA ALA A 12 6.52 10.82 -19.27
C ALA A 12 7.10 10.47 -17.89
N SER A 13 8.29 10.99 -17.57
CA SER A 13 8.98 10.71 -16.29
C SER A 13 8.35 11.43 -15.09
N LEU A 14 7.56 12.48 -15.34
CA LEU A 14 6.82 13.21 -14.29
C LEU A 14 5.54 12.49 -13.87
N VAL A 15 5.08 11.49 -14.65
CA VAL A 15 3.93 10.66 -14.30
C VAL A 15 4.39 9.59 -13.31
N ARG A 16 4.27 9.91 -12.00
CA ARG A 16 4.44 8.92 -10.95
C ARG A 16 3.20 8.04 -10.90
N PRO A 17 3.28 6.73 -11.17
CA PRO A 17 2.15 5.84 -10.97
C PRO A 17 1.81 5.82 -9.47
N SER A 18 0.66 6.36 -9.10
CA SER A 18 0.11 6.23 -7.76
C SER A 18 -0.47 4.82 -7.65
N TYR A 19 0.30 3.90 -7.08
CA TYR A 19 -0.25 2.61 -6.65
C TYR A 19 -1.20 2.93 -5.49
N ALA A 20 -2.50 3.00 -5.77
CA ALA A 20 -3.50 2.95 -4.72
C ALA A 20 -3.33 1.59 -4.06
N ASN A 21 -2.69 1.55 -2.90
CA ASN A 21 -2.55 0.33 -2.14
C ASN A 21 -3.96 -0.08 -1.72
N SER A 22 -4.65 -0.90 -2.50
CA SER A 22 -6.00 -1.35 -2.16
C SER A 22 -5.87 -2.40 -1.06
N GLY A 23 -6.13 -2.03 0.18
CA GLY A 23 -5.96 -2.92 1.31
C GLY A 23 -6.14 -2.25 2.67
N CYS A 24 -5.99 -3.05 3.72
CA CYS A 24 -6.07 -2.59 5.09
C CYS A 24 -4.99 -1.55 5.39
N CYS A 25 -5.36 -0.48 6.11
CA CYS A 25 -4.46 0.62 6.47
C CYS A 25 -3.87 1.39 5.28
N SER A 26 -4.49 1.30 4.11
CA SER A 26 -4.07 2.00 2.89
C SER A 26 -3.96 3.51 3.03
N TRP A 27 -4.86 4.11 3.80
CA TRP A 27 -4.86 5.53 4.17
C TRP A 27 -3.97 5.84 5.40
N HIS A 28 -3.52 4.80 6.09
CA HIS A 28 -2.84 4.86 7.38
C HIS A 28 -1.38 4.38 7.31
N GLY A 29 -0.76 4.43 6.11
CA GLY A 29 0.65 4.06 5.91
C GLY A 29 0.93 2.55 5.89
N GLY A 30 -0.11 1.74 5.72
CA GLY A 30 -0.04 0.29 5.68
C GLY A 30 -0.17 -0.37 7.06
N VAL A 31 -0.14 -1.70 7.05
CA VAL A 31 -0.28 -2.53 8.26
C VAL A 31 1.00 -2.50 9.07
N ALA A 32 0.90 -2.26 10.37
CA ALA A 32 2.05 -2.30 11.29
C ALA A 32 2.12 -3.62 12.06
N ARG A 33 1.04 -4.02 12.72
CA ARG A 33 1.00 -5.22 13.57
C ARG A 33 -0.41 -5.74 13.77
N CYS A 34 -0.52 -6.88 14.43
CA CYS A 34 -1.78 -7.42 14.90
C CYS A 34 -1.97 -7.09 16.39
N SER A 35 -3.16 -6.64 16.79
CA SER A 35 -3.57 -6.55 18.20
C SER A 35 -3.85 -7.94 18.75
N ASN A 36 -3.78 -8.10 20.06
CA ASN A 36 -4.14 -9.34 20.75
C ASN A 36 -5.60 -9.76 20.47
N ASP A 37 -6.48 -8.79 20.19
CA ASP A 37 -7.88 -8.99 19.82
C ASP A 37 -8.09 -9.46 18.37
N GLY A 38 -7.01 -9.80 17.65
CA GLY A 38 -7.08 -10.27 16.27
C GLY A 38 -7.42 -9.18 15.25
N ARG A 39 -7.24 -7.90 15.61
CA ARG A 39 -7.45 -6.76 14.69
C ARG A 39 -6.15 -6.18 14.18
N ILE A 40 -6.15 -5.68 12.95
CA ILE A 40 -4.98 -5.03 12.37
C ILE A 40 -4.76 -3.64 12.99
N VAL A 41 -3.53 -3.37 13.42
CA VAL A 41 -3.05 -2.04 13.82
C VAL A 41 -2.24 -1.46 12.65
N CYS A 42 -2.60 -0.25 12.26
CA CYS A 42 -1.99 0.52 11.19
C CYS A 42 -0.72 1.26 11.67
N ARG A 43 0.06 1.81 10.73
CA ARG A 43 1.36 2.44 11.03
C ARG A 43 1.26 3.78 11.75
N ASP A 44 0.12 4.44 11.64
CA ASP A 44 -0.24 5.62 12.43
C ASP A 44 -0.74 5.26 13.85
N GLY A 45 -0.88 3.96 14.17
CA GLY A 45 -1.33 3.46 15.47
C GLY A 45 -2.85 3.23 15.58
N THR A 46 -3.64 3.56 14.56
CA THR A 46 -5.07 3.26 14.55
C THR A 46 -5.33 1.78 14.32
N VAL A 47 -6.47 1.29 14.80
CA VAL A 47 -6.91 -0.09 14.57
C VAL A 47 -7.88 -0.10 13.40
N SER A 48 -7.64 -0.94 12.40
CA SER A 48 -8.55 -1.10 11.28
C SER A 48 -9.85 -1.78 11.73
N PRO A 49 -11.02 -1.12 11.65
CA PRO A 49 -12.29 -1.72 12.04
C PRO A 49 -12.78 -2.74 11.00
N SER A 50 -12.30 -2.67 9.76
CA SER A 50 -12.75 -3.57 8.69
C SER A 50 -11.82 -4.76 8.48
N CYS A 51 -10.63 -4.74 9.07
CA CYS A 51 -9.62 -5.75 8.82
C CYS A 51 -9.23 -6.51 10.08
N ALA A 52 -9.49 -7.81 10.06
CA ALA A 52 -8.93 -8.76 11.00
C ALA A 52 -7.50 -9.12 10.58
N CYS A 53 -6.70 -9.55 11.55
CA CYS A 53 -5.40 -10.11 11.25
C CYS A 53 -5.57 -11.34 10.37
N PRO A 54 -4.65 -11.57 9.43
CA PRO A 54 -4.67 -12.82 8.69
C PRO A 54 -4.63 -13.93 9.73
N ALA A 55 -5.68 -14.77 9.75
CA ALA A 55 -5.54 -16.08 10.37
C ALA A 55 -4.26 -16.65 9.78
N LYS A 56 -3.36 -17.17 10.61
CA LYS A 56 -2.21 -17.93 10.10
C LYS A 56 -2.79 -19.16 9.40
N SER A 57 -3.27 -18.98 8.17
CA SER A 57 -3.64 -20.06 7.30
C SER A 57 -2.35 -20.82 7.16
N ASN A 58 -2.32 -21.99 7.78
CA ASN A 58 -1.22 -22.92 7.79
C ASN A 58 -0.91 -23.24 6.32
N LYS A 59 -0.12 -22.39 5.66
CA LYS A 59 0.31 -22.62 4.29
C LYS A 59 1.45 -23.60 4.41
N LYS A 60 1.08 -24.87 4.56
CA LYS A 60 1.98 -26.01 4.37
C LYS A 60 2.54 -25.84 2.97
N LEU A 61 3.83 -25.51 2.94
CA LEU A 61 4.65 -25.50 1.74
C LEU A 61 4.64 -26.90 1.11
#